data_AF-A0A9R1VSD7-F1
#
_entry.id   AF-A0A9R1VSD7-F1
#
_cell.length_a   1.000
_cell.length_b   1.000
_cell.length_c   1.000
_cell.angle_alpha   90.00
_cell.angle_beta   90.00
_cell.angle_gamma   90.00
#
_symmetry.space_group_name_H-M   'P 1'
#
loop_
_entity.id
_entity.type
_entity.pdbx_description
1 polymer ?
#
loop_
_entity_poly.entity_id
_entity_poly.type
_entity_poly.pdbx_seq_one_letter_code
_entity_poly.pdbx_strand_id
1 'polypeptide(L)'
;MHGAPQLPSAVARITKRDLDEGRKLCNLPILIISGGKFPNSSRSSEREEIVEMEGSESEVIFDSLNLNPQLFLNAALNIVDELIASAFEHLHQEASAQLKVDGSDRAEDLTKGLDYIRNTIQSALDKRLTMWEKYCFLRLFVVPEGFSLPKDDEASVGDIMDVDVVGLGIPDLDSQLVSLRTKLTLAEQESVQLKREIQALERESAINNHQATAISELTKLSDQISENDAFQELQKLAAELHMKVEKLKTEREDETQRDRFQKLHLWNEDILKIIGGNGLSNAKPEEVEGFLAGFNTR
;
A
#
# COMPACT_ATOMS: atom_id res chain seq x y z
N MET A 1 -60.38 -14.56 -2.45
CA MET A 1 -59.60 -15.17 -1.33
C MET A 1 -58.22 -15.52 -1.87
N HIS A 2 -57.20 -15.26 -1.06
CA HIS A 2 -55.82 -14.94 -1.47
C HIS A 2 -55.08 -16.02 -2.28
N GLY A 3 -54.47 -15.59 -3.38
CA GLY A 3 -53.35 -16.28 -4.01
C GLY A 3 -52.03 -15.81 -3.39
N ALA A 4 -51.23 -16.76 -2.92
CA ALA A 4 -49.88 -16.52 -2.41
C ALA A 4 -48.90 -16.22 -3.57
N PRO A 5 -47.98 -15.25 -3.44
CA PRO A 5 -46.91 -15.07 -4.41
C PRO A 5 -45.76 -16.06 -4.15
N GLN A 6 -45.37 -16.79 -5.19
CA GLN A 6 -44.16 -17.62 -5.21
C GLN A 6 -42.91 -16.72 -5.16
N LEU A 7 -42.03 -16.98 -4.19
CA LEU A 7 -40.67 -16.44 -4.11
C LEU A 7 -39.76 -17.20 -5.11
N PRO A 8 -38.83 -16.52 -5.82
CA PRO A 8 -37.85 -17.20 -6.64
C PRO A 8 -36.78 -17.86 -5.76
N SER A 9 -36.62 -19.18 -5.95
CA SER A 9 -35.57 -20.01 -5.37
C SER A 9 -34.21 -19.62 -5.94
N ALA A 10 -33.46 -18.79 -5.21
CA ALA A 10 -32.04 -18.56 -5.43
C ALA A 10 -31.25 -19.30 -4.33
N VAL A 11 -31.21 -20.63 -4.42
CA VAL A 11 -30.29 -21.44 -3.62
C VAL A 11 -28.90 -21.29 -4.23
N ALA A 12 -28.04 -20.53 -3.55
CA ALA A 12 -26.62 -20.47 -3.87
C ALA A 12 -26.03 -21.89 -3.79
N ARG A 13 -25.54 -22.42 -4.93
CA ARG A 13 -24.78 -23.67 -4.97
C ARG A 13 -23.40 -23.40 -4.41
N ILE A 14 -23.16 -23.81 -3.18
CA ILE A 14 -21.81 -23.98 -2.63
C ILE A 14 -21.09 -24.97 -3.53
N THR A 15 -20.00 -24.54 -4.16
CA THR A 15 -19.23 -25.40 -5.06
C THR A 15 -18.26 -26.25 -4.26
N LYS A 16 -17.88 -27.40 -4.82
CA LYS A 16 -16.90 -28.32 -4.21
C LYS A 16 -15.54 -27.65 -3.92
N ARG A 17 -15.26 -26.52 -4.59
CA ARG A 17 -14.05 -25.71 -4.41
C ARG A 17 -14.06 -24.95 -3.08
N ASP A 18 -15.21 -24.41 -2.68
CA ASP A 18 -15.41 -23.66 -1.43
C ASP A 18 -15.25 -24.57 -0.19
N LEU A 19 -15.63 -25.85 -0.32
CA LEU A 19 -15.44 -26.88 0.72
C LEU A 19 -13.98 -27.37 0.81
N ASP A 20 -13.19 -27.23 -0.25
CA ASP A 20 -11.77 -27.63 -0.29
C ASP A 20 -10.87 -26.50 0.23
N GLU A 21 -11.25 -25.24 0.02
CA GLU A 21 -10.58 -24.06 0.59
C GLU A 21 -10.82 -23.93 2.09
N GLY A 22 -12.05 -24.18 2.56
CA GLY A 22 -12.34 -24.27 4.00
C GLY A 22 -11.54 -25.38 4.70
N ARG A 23 -11.27 -26.49 4.02
CA ARG A 23 -10.44 -27.59 4.56
C ARG A 23 -8.95 -27.25 4.66
N LYS A 24 -8.44 -26.32 3.84
CA LYS A 24 -7.05 -25.85 3.94
C LYS A 24 -6.84 -24.94 5.15
N LEU A 25 -7.85 -24.16 5.53
CA LEU A 25 -7.79 -23.29 6.72
C LEU A 25 -7.81 -24.09 8.03
N CYS A 26 -8.46 -25.25 8.06
CA CYS A 26 -8.49 -26.14 9.24
C CYS A 26 -7.22 -26.99 9.44
N ASN A 27 -6.27 -26.98 8.48
CA ASN A 27 -5.05 -27.81 8.52
C ASN A 27 -3.77 -27.01 8.81
N LEU A 28 -3.88 -25.76 9.27
CA LEU A 28 -2.73 -25.03 9.79
C LEU A 28 -2.27 -25.69 11.11
N PRO A 29 -0.96 -25.99 11.26
CA PRO A 29 -0.45 -26.48 12.53
C PRO A 29 -0.77 -25.47 13.63
N ILE A 30 -1.23 -25.98 14.78
CA ILE A 30 -1.43 -25.19 16.00
C ILE A 30 -0.09 -24.56 16.34
N LEU A 31 0.13 -23.31 15.89
CA LEU A 31 1.20 -22.49 16.40
C LEU A 31 0.84 -22.22 17.85
N ILE A 32 1.62 -22.79 18.76
CA ILE A 32 1.66 -22.36 20.16
C ILE A 32 2.19 -20.93 20.11
N ILE A 33 1.29 -19.94 19.99
CA ILE A 33 1.63 -18.53 20.07
C ILE A 33 1.81 -18.21 21.56
N SER A 34 2.99 -18.54 22.08
CA SER A 34 3.45 -17.98 23.35
C SER A 34 3.85 -16.53 23.09
N GLY A 35 3.11 -15.56 23.67
CA GLY A 35 3.59 -14.18 23.80
C GLY A 35 2.89 -13.08 22.99
N GLY A 36 1.82 -13.37 22.25
CA GLY A 36 1.01 -12.33 21.60
C GLY A 36 -0.02 -11.73 22.56
N LYS A 37 0.09 -10.44 22.89
CA LYS A 37 -0.97 -9.71 23.60
C LYS A 37 -2.13 -9.51 22.64
N PHE A 38 -3.12 -10.42 22.69
CA PHE A 38 -4.34 -10.31 21.90
C PHE A 38 -5.16 -9.11 22.37
N PRO A 39 -5.71 -8.29 21.45
CA PRO A 39 -6.64 -7.24 21.82
C PRO A 39 -7.88 -7.87 22.46
N ASN A 40 -8.29 -7.34 23.61
CA ASN A 40 -9.50 -7.76 24.29
C ASN A 40 -10.70 -7.65 23.34
N SER A 41 -11.30 -8.80 23.00
CA SER A 41 -12.60 -8.84 22.33
C SER A 41 -13.62 -8.08 23.17
N SER A 42 -14.39 -7.21 22.52
CA SER A 42 -15.36 -6.29 23.15
C SER A 42 -16.63 -6.99 23.67
N ARG A 43 -16.59 -8.30 23.93
CA ARG A 43 -17.62 -9.03 24.71
C ARG A 43 -17.47 -8.69 26.19
N SER A 44 -17.75 -7.45 26.55
CA SER A 44 -17.65 -6.97 27.93
C SER A 44 -18.85 -6.11 28.33
N SER A 45 -20.07 -6.64 28.20
CA SER A 45 -21.22 -5.96 28.83
C SER A 45 -22.26 -6.82 29.53
N GLU A 46 -22.31 -8.14 29.38
CA GLU A 46 -23.21 -8.98 30.20
C GLU A 46 -22.49 -10.27 30.61
N ARG A 47 -21.55 -10.15 31.57
CA ARG A 47 -21.01 -11.31 32.29
C ARG A 47 -22.01 -11.74 33.37
N GLU A 48 -23.06 -12.44 32.95
CA GLU A 48 -23.73 -13.37 33.87
C GLU A 48 -22.76 -14.51 34.16
N GLU A 49 -22.18 -14.49 35.37
CA GLU A 49 -21.46 -15.58 36.05
C GLU A 49 -20.79 -16.56 35.06
N ILE A 50 -19.66 -16.13 34.50
CA ILE A 50 -18.79 -17.03 33.75
C ILE A 50 -18.29 -18.04 34.78
N VAL A 51 -18.59 -19.32 34.56
CA VAL A 51 -18.02 -20.42 35.30
C VAL A 51 -16.55 -20.48 34.91
N GLU A 52 -15.72 -19.75 35.63
CA GLU A 52 -14.27 -19.79 35.50
C GLU A 52 -13.77 -21.07 36.20
N MET A 53 -12.77 -21.74 35.62
CA MET A 53 -12.14 -22.94 36.21
C MET A 53 -11.29 -22.61 37.46
N GLU A 54 -11.15 -21.31 37.76
CA GLU A 54 -10.30 -20.74 38.79
C GLU A 54 -10.69 -21.26 40.19
N GLY A 55 -9.75 -21.93 40.85
CA GLY A 55 -9.88 -22.54 42.17
C GLY A 55 -10.31 -24.01 42.21
N SER A 56 -10.40 -24.69 41.06
CA SER A 56 -10.78 -26.12 41.00
C SER A 56 -9.58 -27.08 41.08
N GLU A 57 -9.79 -28.32 41.55
CA GLU A 57 -8.76 -29.38 41.51
C GLU A 57 -8.26 -29.67 40.08
N SER A 58 -9.12 -29.40 39.09
CA SER A 58 -8.80 -29.54 37.67
C SER A 58 -7.76 -28.53 37.22
N GLU A 59 -7.84 -27.28 37.71
CA GLU A 59 -6.89 -26.21 37.38
C GLU A 59 -5.47 -26.60 37.78
N VAL A 60 -5.27 -27.10 39.00
CA VAL A 60 -3.96 -27.52 39.52
C VAL A 60 -3.31 -28.58 38.63
N ILE A 61 -4.12 -29.52 38.11
CA ILE A 61 -3.64 -30.57 37.22
C ILE A 61 -3.29 -30.02 35.84
N PHE A 62 -4.12 -29.16 35.26
CA PHE A 62 -3.79 -28.55 33.98
C PHE A 62 -2.55 -27.65 34.08
N ASP A 63 -2.40 -26.89 35.16
CA ASP A 63 -1.23 -26.06 35.43
C ASP A 63 0.04 -26.91 35.57
N SER A 64 -0.03 -28.07 36.24
CA SER A 64 1.10 -29.01 36.34
C SER A 64 1.54 -29.55 34.98
N LEU A 65 0.62 -29.67 34.02
CA LEU A 65 0.88 -30.04 32.64
C LEU A 65 1.19 -28.84 31.73
N ASN A 66 1.25 -27.63 32.30
CA ASN A 66 1.44 -26.37 31.60
C ASN A 66 0.39 -26.15 30.49
N LEU A 67 -0.85 -26.62 30.73
CA LEU A 67 -2.01 -26.49 29.87
C LEU A 67 -2.93 -25.40 30.41
N ASN A 68 -3.47 -24.58 29.52
CA ASN A 68 -4.45 -23.56 29.89
C ASN A 68 -5.73 -23.71 29.03
N PRO A 69 -6.76 -24.39 29.57
CA PRO A 69 -8.03 -24.58 28.88
C PRO A 69 -8.77 -23.26 28.55
N GLN A 70 -8.67 -22.24 29.40
CA GLN A 70 -9.27 -20.92 29.14
C GLN A 70 -8.61 -20.27 27.91
N LEU A 71 -7.29 -20.35 27.80
CA LEU A 71 -6.55 -19.84 26.64
C LEU A 71 -6.98 -20.54 25.35
N PHE A 72 -7.17 -21.86 25.40
CA PHE A 72 -7.68 -22.63 24.26
C PHE A 72 -9.08 -22.17 23.84
N LEU A 73 -10.01 -22.02 24.79
CA LEU A 73 -11.36 -21.57 24.51
C LEU A 73 -11.38 -20.16 23.93
N ASN A 74 -10.61 -19.24 24.52
CA ASN A 74 -10.46 -17.88 24.01
C ASN A 74 -9.93 -17.86 22.58
N ALA A 75 -8.93 -18.68 22.26
CA ALA A 75 -8.41 -18.79 20.91
C ALA A 75 -9.47 -19.30 19.92
N ALA A 76 -10.22 -20.34 20.29
CA ALA A 76 -11.30 -20.87 19.45
C ALA A 76 -12.41 -19.83 19.21
N LEU A 77 -12.82 -19.08 20.24
CA LEU A 77 -13.81 -18.02 20.12
C LEU A 77 -13.32 -16.89 19.21
N ASN A 78 -12.07 -16.45 19.37
CA ASN A 78 -11.47 -15.41 18.54
C ASN A 78 -11.40 -15.82 17.07
N ILE A 79 -11.05 -17.09 16.77
CA ILE A 79 -11.04 -17.60 15.40
C ILE A 79 -12.42 -17.50 14.75
N VAL A 80 -13.49 -17.81 15.50
CA VAL A 80 -14.85 -17.69 14.97
C VAL A 80 -15.20 -16.24 14.70
N ASP A 81 -14.87 -15.33 15.60
CA ASP A 81 -15.11 -13.89 15.42
C ASP A 81 -14.34 -13.31 14.22
N GLU A 82 -13.07 -13.69 14.05
CA GLU A 82 -12.23 -13.32 12.90
C GLU A 82 -12.81 -13.86 11.58
N LEU A 83 -13.27 -15.12 11.57
CA LEU A 83 -13.89 -15.74 10.39
C LEU A 83 -15.17 -15.00 9.97
N ILE A 84 -16.02 -14.64 10.93
CA ILE A 84 -17.25 -13.88 10.64
C ILE A 84 -16.88 -12.50 10.08
N ALA A 85 -15.95 -11.80 10.73
CA ALA A 85 -15.51 -10.48 10.27
C ALA A 85 -14.99 -10.53 8.83
N SER A 86 -14.07 -11.46 8.53
CA SER A 86 -13.47 -11.63 7.20
C SER A 86 -14.51 -12.04 6.15
N ALA A 87 -15.42 -12.96 6.45
CA ALA A 87 -16.45 -13.39 5.52
C ALA A 87 -17.40 -12.24 5.14
N PHE A 88 -17.76 -11.39 6.09
CA PHE A 88 -18.63 -10.24 5.84
C PHE A 88 -17.92 -9.09 5.12
N GLU A 89 -16.63 -8.88 5.39
CA GLU A 89 -15.81 -7.94 4.61
C GLU A 89 -15.75 -8.37 3.13
N HIS A 90 -15.48 -9.66 2.88
CA HIS A 90 -15.47 -10.20 1.53
C HIS A 90 -16.85 -10.10 0.84
N LEU A 91 -17.92 -10.44 1.57
CA LEU A 91 -19.28 -10.30 1.05
C LEU A 91 -19.63 -8.86 0.70
N HIS A 92 -19.19 -7.89 1.50
CA HIS A 92 -19.40 -6.47 1.25
C HIS A 92 -18.67 -6.01 -0.01
N GLN A 93 -17.40 -6.40 -0.18
CA GLN A 93 -16.61 -6.11 -1.37
C GLN A 93 -17.26 -6.69 -2.64
N GLU A 94 -17.64 -7.97 -2.60
CA GLU A 94 -18.25 -8.67 -3.75
C GLU A 94 -19.63 -8.08 -4.10
N ALA A 95 -20.46 -7.83 -3.09
CA ALA A 95 -21.79 -7.23 -3.31
C ALA A 95 -21.69 -5.82 -3.89
N SER A 96 -20.75 -5.00 -3.42
CA SER A 96 -20.51 -3.65 -3.94
C SER A 96 -20.09 -3.68 -5.41
N ALA A 97 -19.17 -4.60 -5.76
CA ALA A 97 -18.70 -4.78 -7.13
C ALA A 97 -19.81 -5.26 -8.09
N GLN A 98 -20.60 -6.26 -7.69
CA GLN A 98 -21.67 -6.81 -8.54
C GLN A 98 -22.83 -5.82 -8.74
N LEU A 99 -23.20 -5.08 -7.69
CA LEU A 99 -24.33 -4.17 -7.72
C LEU A 99 -23.95 -2.77 -8.23
N LYS A 100 -22.65 -2.49 -8.45
CA LYS A 100 -22.09 -1.21 -8.92
C LYS A 100 -22.62 -0.03 -8.12
N VAL A 101 -22.53 -0.16 -6.80
CA VAL A 101 -23.20 0.76 -5.87
C VAL A 101 -22.33 1.95 -5.47
N ASP A 102 -21.07 1.96 -5.89
CA ASP A 102 -20.09 2.99 -5.55
C ASP A 102 -20.60 4.39 -5.88
N GLY A 103 -20.72 5.24 -4.86
CA GLY A 103 -21.15 6.64 -4.99
C GLY A 103 -22.67 6.87 -5.07
N SER A 104 -23.50 5.86 -4.79
CA SER A 104 -24.97 5.97 -4.73
C SER A 104 -25.51 5.81 -3.30
N ASP A 105 -26.66 6.44 -2.99
CA ASP A 105 -27.42 6.22 -1.74
C ASP A 105 -27.67 4.73 -1.45
N ARG A 106 -27.69 3.89 -2.48
CA ARG A 106 -27.83 2.43 -2.38
C ARG A 106 -26.66 1.75 -1.64
N ALA A 107 -25.49 2.37 -1.55
CA ALA A 107 -24.31 1.80 -0.87
C ALA A 107 -24.50 1.82 0.65
N GLU A 108 -25.16 2.86 1.16
CA GLU A 108 -25.53 2.96 2.56
C GLU A 108 -26.59 1.91 2.92
N ASP A 109 -27.60 1.73 2.07
CA ASP A 109 -28.62 0.69 2.25
C ASP A 109 -28.03 -0.73 2.22
N LEU A 110 -27.06 -0.99 1.32
CA LEU A 110 -26.34 -2.26 1.27
C LEU A 110 -25.58 -2.52 2.56
N THR A 111 -24.85 -1.51 3.06
CA THR A 111 -24.08 -1.61 4.30
C THR A 111 -24.99 -1.90 5.49
N LYS A 112 -26.10 -1.14 5.63
CA LYS A 112 -27.10 -1.37 6.68
C LYS A 112 -27.71 -2.77 6.62
N GLY A 113 -28.02 -3.26 5.42
CA GLY A 113 -28.54 -4.60 5.22
C GLY A 113 -27.56 -5.70 5.62
N LEU A 114 -26.29 -5.57 5.22
CA LEU A 114 -25.23 -6.50 5.57
C LEU A 114 -24.93 -6.49 7.07
N ASP A 115 -24.90 -5.31 7.70
CA ASP A 115 -24.72 -5.18 9.15
C ASP A 115 -25.87 -5.83 9.92
N TYR A 116 -27.11 -5.69 9.47
CA TYR A 116 -28.25 -6.36 10.08
C TYR A 116 -28.11 -7.90 10.04
N ILE A 117 -27.71 -8.45 8.89
CA ILE A 117 -27.50 -9.89 8.72
C ILE A 117 -26.33 -10.35 9.60
N ARG A 118 -25.22 -9.62 9.59
CA ARG A 118 -24.03 -9.89 10.42
C ARG A 118 -24.41 -9.94 11.89
N ASN A 119 -25.10 -8.92 12.38
CA ASN A 119 -25.51 -8.83 13.79
C ASN A 119 -26.46 -9.97 14.18
N THR A 120 -27.35 -10.37 13.28
CA THR A 120 -28.26 -11.51 13.50
C THR A 120 -27.49 -12.82 13.65
N ILE A 121 -26.53 -13.07 12.75
CA ILE A 121 -25.69 -14.27 12.80
C ILE A 121 -24.78 -14.25 14.02
N GLN A 122 -24.12 -13.13 14.29
CA GLN A 122 -23.24 -12.96 15.45
C GLN A 122 -24.01 -13.19 16.74
N SER A 123 -25.18 -12.57 16.93
CA SER A 123 -25.99 -12.79 18.15
C SER A 123 -26.41 -14.25 18.35
N ALA A 124 -26.74 -14.96 17.26
CA ALA A 124 -27.08 -16.37 17.33
C ALA A 124 -25.87 -17.26 17.67
N LEU A 125 -24.70 -16.94 17.11
CA LEU A 125 -23.45 -17.65 17.39
C LEU A 125 -22.96 -17.37 18.80
N ASP A 126 -22.98 -16.12 19.25
CA ASP A 126 -22.61 -15.72 20.61
C ASP A 126 -23.34 -16.55 21.65
N LYS A 127 -24.67 -16.66 21.54
CA LYS A 127 -25.49 -17.47 22.45
C LYS A 127 -25.06 -18.94 22.47
N ARG A 128 -24.78 -19.53 21.31
CA ARG A 128 -24.37 -20.93 21.20
C ARG A 128 -22.96 -21.14 21.73
N LEU A 129 -22.05 -20.22 21.43
CA LEU A 129 -20.66 -20.27 21.86
C LEU A 129 -20.51 -20.06 23.36
N THR A 130 -21.33 -19.21 23.98
CA THR A 130 -21.40 -19.09 25.44
C THR A 130 -21.87 -20.40 26.08
N MET A 131 -22.86 -21.08 25.50
CA MET A 131 -23.32 -22.37 26.01
C MET A 131 -22.27 -23.48 25.80
N TRP A 132 -21.57 -23.45 24.67
CA TRP A 132 -20.46 -24.35 24.38
C TRP A 132 -19.30 -24.15 25.36
N GLU A 133 -18.90 -22.91 25.63
CA GLU A 133 -17.86 -22.56 26.61
C GLU A 133 -18.22 -23.09 28.00
N LYS A 134 -19.46 -22.86 28.47
CA LYS A 134 -19.96 -23.42 29.72
C LYS A 134 -19.90 -24.95 29.72
N TYR A 135 -20.31 -25.59 28.63
CA TYR A 135 -20.23 -27.05 28.51
C TYR A 135 -18.78 -27.56 28.61
N CYS A 136 -17.83 -26.88 27.99
CA CYS A 136 -16.41 -27.24 28.06
C CYS A 136 -15.91 -27.23 29.51
N PHE A 137 -16.21 -26.19 30.28
CA PHE A 137 -15.80 -26.12 31.70
C PHE A 137 -16.52 -27.12 32.60
N LEU A 138 -17.78 -27.44 32.31
CA LEU A 138 -18.56 -28.35 33.15
C LEU A 138 -18.33 -29.83 32.85
N ARG A 139 -17.77 -30.17 31.68
CA ARG A 139 -17.72 -31.57 31.21
C ARG A 139 -16.41 -32.01 30.57
N LEU A 140 -15.73 -31.14 29.81
CA LEU A 140 -14.54 -31.53 29.05
C LEU A 140 -13.26 -31.26 29.84
N PHE A 141 -13.19 -30.10 30.47
CA PHE A 141 -12.04 -29.69 31.27
C PHE A 141 -12.32 -29.84 32.76
N VAL A 142 -12.93 -30.97 33.12
CA VAL A 142 -13.12 -31.39 34.52
C VAL A 142 -12.33 -32.67 34.71
N VAL A 143 -11.44 -32.64 35.69
CA VAL A 143 -10.74 -33.81 36.17
C VAL A 143 -11.67 -34.57 37.13
N PRO A 144 -11.87 -35.89 36.92
CA PRO A 144 -12.65 -36.70 37.85
C PRO A 144 -12.13 -36.62 39.29
N GLU A 145 -13.06 -36.60 40.24
CA GLU A 145 -12.74 -36.56 41.67
C GLU A 145 -11.84 -37.74 42.07
N GLY A 146 -10.75 -37.45 42.80
CA GLY A 146 -9.77 -38.44 43.22
C GLY A 146 -8.70 -38.80 42.17
N PHE A 147 -8.72 -38.15 41.00
CA PHE A 147 -7.61 -38.25 40.06
C PHE A 147 -6.42 -37.42 40.55
N SER A 148 -5.25 -38.03 40.58
CA SER A 148 -3.98 -37.37 40.89
C SER A 148 -2.96 -37.72 39.82
N LEU A 149 -2.14 -36.76 39.41
CA LEU A 149 -0.96 -37.10 38.63
C LEU A 149 -0.08 -38.07 39.44
N PRO A 150 0.49 -39.10 38.79
CA PRO A 150 1.58 -39.86 39.39
C PRO A 150 2.64 -38.86 39.82
N LYS A 151 3.04 -38.91 41.09
CA LYS A 151 4.17 -38.08 41.55
C LYS A 151 5.41 -38.55 40.81
N ASP A 152 6.23 -37.62 40.35
CA ASP A 152 7.50 -37.92 39.66
C ASP A 152 8.43 -38.84 40.46
N ASP A 153 8.18 -38.99 41.77
CA ASP A 153 8.91 -39.89 42.68
C ASP A 153 8.53 -41.37 42.52
N GLU A 154 7.42 -41.70 41.85
CA GLU A 154 6.90 -43.05 41.63
C GLU A 154 6.78 -43.39 40.14
N ALA A 155 7.72 -42.93 39.32
CA ALA A 155 8.08 -43.73 38.14
C ALA A 155 8.56 -45.09 38.68
N SER A 156 7.63 -46.05 38.73
CA SER A 156 7.91 -47.44 39.06
C SER A 156 9.15 -47.84 38.28
N VAL A 157 10.24 -48.05 39.02
CA VAL A 157 11.53 -48.57 38.56
C VAL A 157 11.37 -49.91 37.80
N GLY A 158 10.16 -50.48 37.77
CA GLY A 158 9.85 -51.73 37.10
C GLY A 158 9.16 -51.68 35.73
N ASP A 159 8.72 -50.55 35.18
CA ASP A 159 7.87 -50.57 33.95
C ASP A 159 8.39 -49.77 32.74
N ILE A 160 9.60 -49.19 32.82
CA ILE A 160 10.28 -48.53 31.68
C ILE A 160 11.65 -49.16 31.43
N MET A 161 11.77 -50.47 31.63
CA MET A 161 12.98 -51.22 31.29
C MET A 161 12.65 -52.48 30.50
N ASP A 162 11.93 -52.35 29.38
CA ASP A 162 12.01 -53.39 28.34
C ASP A 162 11.63 -52.91 26.92
N VAL A 163 12.23 -51.81 26.48
CA VAL A 163 12.46 -51.63 25.03
C VAL A 163 13.91 -51.28 24.82
N ASP A 164 14.62 -52.26 24.26
CA ASP A 164 15.96 -52.28 23.71
C ASP A 164 16.29 -51.06 22.81
N VAL A 165 16.42 -49.87 23.40
CA VAL A 165 16.93 -48.63 22.78
C VAL A 165 18.15 -48.13 23.55
N VAL A 166 19.00 -49.05 23.99
CA VAL A 166 20.35 -48.71 24.48
C VAL A 166 21.36 -48.67 23.31
N GLY A 167 20.92 -48.90 22.06
CA GLY A 167 21.79 -49.09 20.90
C GLY A 167 21.53 -48.26 19.63
N LEU A 168 20.47 -47.45 19.54
CA LEU A 168 20.23 -46.60 18.37
C LEU A 168 19.85 -45.17 18.78
N GLY A 169 20.88 -44.34 18.93
CA GLY A 169 20.86 -42.90 18.72
C GLY A 169 19.58 -42.18 19.11
N ILE A 170 19.38 -41.98 20.42
CA ILE A 170 18.69 -40.76 20.87
C ILE A 170 19.76 -39.66 20.74
N PRO A 171 19.74 -38.81 19.69
CA PRO A 171 20.68 -37.70 19.60
C PRO A 171 20.62 -36.89 20.90
N ASP A 172 21.80 -36.62 21.48
CA ASP A 172 21.98 -35.94 22.77
C ASP A 172 20.99 -34.78 22.91
N LEU A 173 19.99 -34.98 23.77
CA LEU A 173 18.87 -34.07 23.93
C LEU A 173 19.35 -32.67 24.32
N ASP A 174 20.44 -32.61 25.09
CA ASP A 174 21.10 -31.36 25.48
C ASP A 174 21.69 -30.64 24.27
N SER A 175 22.34 -31.34 23.34
CA SER A 175 22.83 -30.73 22.10
C SER A 175 21.70 -30.16 21.23
N GLN A 176 20.54 -30.83 21.16
CA GLN A 176 19.37 -30.34 20.44
C GLN A 176 18.74 -29.13 21.14
N LEU A 177 18.67 -29.14 22.47
CA LEU A 177 18.18 -28.03 23.27
C LEU A 177 19.06 -26.79 23.11
N VAL A 178 20.38 -26.96 23.14
CA VAL A 178 21.34 -25.88 22.85
C VAL A 178 21.13 -25.36 21.42
N SER A 179 21.01 -26.25 20.43
CA SER A 179 20.75 -25.86 19.04
C SER A 179 19.46 -25.04 18.89
N LEU A 180 18.38 -25.45 19.53
CA LEU A 180 17.09 -24.74 19.49
C LEU A 180 17.18 -23.39 20.20
N ARG A 181 17.85 -23.30 21.35
CA ARG A 181 18.08 -22.03 22.06
C ARG A 181 18.88 -21.07 21.20
N THR A 182 19.94 -21.54 20.54
CA THR A 182 20.72 -20.72 19.61
C THR A 182 19.86 -20.25 18.43
N LYS A 183 19.06 -21.14 17.82
CA LYS A 183 18.14 -20.76 16.73
C LYS A 183 17.09 -19.75 17.18
N LEU A 184 16.56 -19.88 18.40
CA LEU A 184 15.62 -18.92 18.96
C LEU A 184 16.26 -17.54 19.11
N THR A 185 17.47 -17.46 19.68
CA THR A 185 18.18 -16.17 19.82
C THR A 185 18.49 -15.52 18.48
N LEU A 186 18.81 -16.31 17.44
CA LEU A 186 19.02 -15.80 16.09
C LEU A 186 17.70 -15.29 15.48
N ALA A 187 16.61 -16.04 15.60
CA ALA A 187 15.30 -15.63 15.11
C ALA A 187 14.78 -14.36 15.83
N GLU A 188 15.03 -14.22 17.13
CA GLU A 188 14.72 -13.01 17.90
C GLU A 188 15.52 -11.79 17.39
N GLN A 189 16.82 -11.99 17.12
CA GLN A 189 17.66 -10.94 16.54
C GLN A 189 17.18 -10.52 15.14
N GLU A 190 16.87 -11.49 14.28
CA GLU A 190 16.32 -11.25 12.95
C GLU A 190 14.97 -10.54 13.02
N SER A 191 14.09 -10.93 13.94
CA SER A 191 12.79 -10.28 14.16
C SER A 191 12.95 -8.81 14.57
N VAL A 192 13.89 -8.52 15.46
CA VAL A 192 14.22 -7.13 15.84
C VAL A 192 14.76 -6.34 14.65
N GLN A 193 15.59 -6.96 13.80
CA GLN A 193 16.12 -6.32 12.60
C GLN A 193 15.01 -6.03 11.59
N LEU A 194 14.16 -7.01 11.27
CA LEU A 194 13.02 -6.86 10.37
C LEU A 194 12.06 -5.77 10.86
N LYS A 195 11.80 -5.72 12.17
CA LYS A 195 10.97 -4.65 12.75
C LYS A 195 11.55 -3.26 12.54
N ARG A 196 12.88 -3.10 12.63
CA ARG A 196 13.55 -1.83 12.33
C ARG A 196 13.44 -1.47 10.85
N GLU A 197 13.58 -2.46 9.97
CA GLU A 197 13.45 -2.28 8.53
C GLU A 197 12.03 -1.87 8.12
N ILE A 198 11.01 -2.53 8.66
CA ILE A 198 9.60 -2.15 8.47
C ILE A 198 9.39 -0.69 8.86
N GLN A 199 9.87 -0.26 10.03
CA GLN A 199 9.75 1.14 10.45
C GLN A 199 10.52 2.11 9.55
N ALA A 200 11.65 1.70 8.96
CA ALA A 200 12.38 2.54 8.01
C ALA A 200 11.56 2.71 6.71
N LEU A 201 11.02 1.61 6.18
CA LEU A 201 10.18 1.60 4.99
C LEU A 201 8.87 2.38 5.19
N GLU A 202 8.25 2.30 6.37
CA GLU A 202 7.06 3.10 6.71
C GLU A 202 7.35 4.60 6.66
N ARG A 203 8.50 5.04 7.19
CA ARG A 203 8.92 6.45 7.13
C ARG A 203 9.20 6.88 5.70
N GLU A 204 9.88 6.05 4.92
CA GLU A 204 10.15 6.32 3.51
C GLU A 204 8.85 6.40 2.69
N SER A 205 7.93 5.48 2.91
CA SER A 205 6.60 5.50 2.28
C SER A 205 5.83 6.78 2.63
N ALA A 206 5.83 7.21 3.89
CA ALA A 206 5.19 8.44 4.31
C ALA A 206 5.79 9.68 3.60
N ILE A 207 7.12 9.74 3.48
CA ILE A 207 7.80 10.82 2.75
C ILE A 207 7.45 10.79 1.26
N ASN A 208 7.50 9.61 0.64
CA ASN A 208 7.18 9.44 -0.77
C ASN A 208 5.73 9.82 -1.07
N ASN A 209 4.78 9.44 -0.21
CA ASN A 209 3.38 9.84 -0.33
C ASN A 209 3.21 11.36 -0.22
N HIS A 210 3.93 12.01 0.71
CA HIS A 210 3.91 13.46 0.83
C HIS A 210 4.49 14.15 -0.42
N GLN A 211 5.60 13.64 -0.96
CA GLN A 211 6.19 14.13 -2.20
C GLN A 211 5.26 13.94 -3.39
N ALA A 212 4.63 12.78 -3.53
CA ALA A 212 3.66 12.52 -4.59
C ALA A 212 2.48 13.49 -4.52
N THR A 213 2.01 13.79 -3.30
CA THR A 213 0.94 14.79 -3.08
C THR A 213 1.42 16.18 -3.49
N ALA A 214 2.60 16.62 -3.05
CA ALA A 214 3.15 17.92 -3.40
C ALA A 214 3.39 18.09 -4.92
N ILE A 215 3.86 17.03 -5.59
CA ILE A 215 4.01 17.01 -7.05
C ILE A 215 2.65 17.14 -7.73
N SER A 216 1.62 16.41 -7.26
CA SER A 216 0.28 16.51 -7.83
C SER A 216 -0.32 17.91 -7.70
N GLU A 217 -0.06 18.59 -6.58
CA GLU A 217 -0.45 19.99 -6.37
C GLU A 217 0.30 20.94 -7.29
N LEU A 218 1.62 20.75 -7.45
CA LEU A 218 2.44 21.53 -8.38
C LEU A 218 1.96 21.37 -9.82
N THR A 219 1.64 20.15 -10.25
CA THR A 219 1.08 19.89 -11.58
C THR A 219 -0.23 20.64 -11.78
N LYS A 220 -1.14 20.55 -10.81
CA LYS A 220 -2.42 21.28 -10.86
C LYS A 220 -2.24 22.79 -10.95
N LEU A 221 -1.28 23.35 -10.21
CA LEU A 221 -0.96 24.78 -10.30
C LEU A 221 -0.37 25.15 -11.66
N SER A 222 0.51 24.32 -12.22
CA SER A 222 1.07 24.52 -13.56
C SER A 222 -0.02 24.52 -14.63
N ASP A 223 -0.97 23.59 -14.55
CA ASP A 223 -2.11 23.52 -15.47
C ASP A 223 -2.97 24.79 -15.34
N GLN A 224 -3.27 25.23 -14.11
CA GLN A 224 -4.01 26.47 -13.86
C GLN A 224 -3.30 27.73 -14.38
N ILE A 225 -1.97 27.79 -14.31
CA ILE A 225 -1.19 28.92 -14.86
C ILE A 225 -1.23 28.88 -16.39
N SER A 226 -1.14 27.69 -17.00
CA SER A 226 -1.23 27.52 -18.45
C SER A 226 -2.61 27.88 -19.00
N GLU A 227 -3.67 27.50 -18.28
CA GLU A 227 -5.07 27.82 -18.60
C GLU A 227 -5.46 29.27 -18.27
N ASN A 228 -4.56 30.06 -17.67
CA ASN A 228 -4.84 31.43 -17.31
C ASN A 228 -4.85 32.34 -18.55
N ASP A 229 -6.00 32.99 -18.80
CA ASP A 229 -6.20 33.91 -19.92
C ASP A 229 -5.14 35.02 -19.99
N ALA A 230 -4.74 35.60 -18.85
CA ALA A 230 -3.72 36.66 -18.82
C ALA A 230 -2.34 36.14 -19.23
N PHE A 231 -2.01 34.89 -18.92
CA PHE A 231 -0.76 34.25 -19.33
C PHE A 231 -0.76 33.91 -20.82
N GLN A 232 -1.89 33.44 -21.36
CA GLN A 232 -2.09 33.22 -22.80
C GLN A 232 -2.00 34.54 -23.58
N GLU A 233 -2.62 35.60 -23.09
CA GLU A 233 -2.52 36.94 -23.69
C GLU A 233 -1.07 37.45 -23.66
N LEU A 234 -0.34 37.23 -22.56
CA LEU A 234 1.07 37.60 -22.46
C LEU A 234 1.94 36.82 -23.45
N GLN A 235 1.73 35.51 -23.59
CA GLN A 235 2.44 34.71 -24.61
C GLN A 235 2.16 35.23 -26.02
N LYS A 236 0.91 35.54 -26.33
CA LYS A 236 0.51 36.09 -27.63
C LYS A 236 1.16 37.44 -27.89
N LEU A 237 1.15 38.33 -26.89
CA LEU A 237 1.77 39.65 -26.99
C LEU A 237 3.29 39.54 -27.20
N ALA A 238 3.95 38.64 -26.47
CA ALA A 238 5.38 38.39 -26.62
C ALA A 238 5.72 37.86 -28.02
N ALA A 239 4.91 36.96 -28.57
CA ALA A 239 5.07 36.46 -29.93
C ALA A 239 4.84 37.56 -30.98
N GLU A 240 3.84 38.42 -30.80
CA GLU A 240 3.58 39.54 -31.70
C GLU A 240 4.73 40.57 -31.66
N LEU A 241 5.24 40.88 -30.46
CA LEU A 241 6.40 41.75 -30.29
C LEU A 241 7.62 41.19 -31.02
N HIS A 242 7.89 39.88 -30.86
CA HIS A 242 8.99 39.22 -31.54
C HIS A 242 8.86 39.30 -33.07
N MET A 243 7.66 39.05 -33.62
CA MET A 243 7.42 39.23 -35.06
C MET A 243 7.65 40.68 -35.51
N LYS A 244 7.19 41.67 -34.75
CA LYS A 244 7.40 43.09 -35.08
C LYS A 244 8.87 43.48 -35.02
N VAL A 245 9.63 42.96 -34.06
CA VAL A 245 11.07 43.18 -33.95
C VAL A 245 11.81 42.58 -35.14
N GLU A 246 11.52 41.34 -35.51
CA GLU A 246 12.15 40.70 -36.68
C GLU A 246 11.78 41.43 -37.98
N LYS A 247 10.51 41.84 -38.14
CA LYS A 247 10.09 42.63 -39.30
C LYS A 247 10.83 43.97 -39.39
N LEU A 248 10.94 44.71 -38.28
CA LEU A 248 11.68 45.98 -38.24
C LEU A 248 13.17 45.78 -38.54
N LYS A 249 13.74 44.66 -38.10
CA LYS A 249 15.13 44.31 -38.38
C LYS A 249 15.34 44.05 -39.88
N THR A 250 14.47 43.26 -40.52
CA THR A 250 14.53 43.00 -41.97
C THR A 250 14.28 44.26 -42.79
N GLU A 251 13.32 45.12 -42.38
CA GLU A 251 13.04 46.38 -43.06
C GLU A 251 14.25 47.34 -42.98
N ARG A 252 14.91 47.42 -41.82
CA ARG A 252 16.14 48.21 -41.65
C ARG A 252 17.29 47.67 -42.52
N GLU A 253 17.44 46.35 -42.62
CA GLU A 253 18.46 45.73 -43.47
C GLU A 253 18.18 45.99 -44.97
N ASP A 254 16.93 45.90 -45.40
CA ASP A 254 16.55 46.21 -46.79
C ASP A 254 16.72 47.69 -47.12
N GLU A 255 16.40 48.59 -46.19
CA GLU A 255 16.53 50.04 -46.36
C GLU A 255 18.00 50.46 -46.42
N THR A 256 18.85 49.90 -45.54
CA THR A 256 20.31 50.13 -45.60
C THR A 256 20.96 49.54 -46.86
N GLN A 257 20.45 48.41 -47.38
CA GLN A 257 20.87 47.88 -48.68
C GLN A 257 20.42 48.77 -49.84
N ARG A 258 19.16 49.24 -49.83
CA ARG A 258 18.64 50.16 -50.84
C ARG A 258 19.43 51.48 -50.88
N ASP A 259 19.76 52.04 -49.73
CA ASP A 259 20.59 53.25 -49.60
C ASP A 259 22.00 53.02 -50.15
N ARG A 260 22.60 51.85 -49.88
CA ARG A 260 23.89 51.47 -50.48
C ARG A 260 23.81 51.34 -52.00
N PHE A 261 22.77 50.69 -52.53
CA PHE A 261 22.56 50.54 -53.97
C PHE A 261 22.28 51.87 -54.68
N GLN A 262 21.47 52.75 -54.09
CA GLN A 262 21.24 54.10 -54.63
C GLN A 262 22.51 54.93 -54.65
N LYS A 263 23.30 54.88 -53.57
CA LYS A 263 24.59 55.58 -53.52
C LYS A 263 25.55 55.05 -54.59
N LEU A 264 25.62 53.74 -54.80
CA LEU A 264 26.40 53.14 -55.89
C LEU A 264 25.88 53.56 -57.28
N HIS A 265 24.57 53.67 -57.47
CA HIS A 265 24.00 54.14 -58.74
C HIS A 265 24.31 55.62 -59.02
N LEU A 266 24.22 56.50 -58.00
CA LEU A 266 24.65 57.89 -58.12
C LEU A 266 26.14 57.99 -58.48
N TRP A 267 26.99 57.17 -57.83
CA TRP A 267 28.42 57.14 -58.11
C TRP A 267 28.70 56.65 -59.54
N ASN A 268 27.94 55.68 -60.04
CA ASN A 268 28.04 55.22 -61.42
C ASN A 268 27.55 56.28 -62.43
N GLU A 269 26.47 57.01 -62.16
CA GLU A 269 26.03 58.13 -63.02
C GLU A 269 27.02 59.30 -63.01
N ASP A 270 27.61 59.62 -61.85
CA ASP A 270 28.62 60.66 -61.72
C ASP A 270 29.94 60.24 -62.40
N ILE A 271 30.36 58.98 -62.28
CA ILE A 271 31.51 58.43 -63.02
C ILE A 271 31.24 58.42 -64.54
N LEU A 272 30.03 58.06 -64.98
CA LEU A 272 29.66 58.11 -66.40
C LEU A 272 29.57 59.55 -66.93
N LYS A 273 29.18 60.53 -66.10
CA LYS A 273 29.29 61.97 -66.44
C LYS A 273 30.75 62.42 -66.53
N ILE A 274 31.63 61.92 -65.68
CA ILE A 274 33.07 62.22 -65.71
C ILE A 274 33.77 61.57 -66.91
N ILE A 275 33.33 60.38 -67.35
CA ILE A 275 33.90 59.67 -68.51
C ILE A 275 33.29 60.18 -69.84
N GLY A 276 32.02 60.60 -69.84
CA GLY A 276 31.31 61.10 -71.03
C GLY A 276 31.55 62.58 -71.37
N GLY A 277 32.13 63.35 -70.45
CA GLY A 277 32.59 64.71 -70.68
C GLY A 277 34.11 64.77 -70.62
N ASN A 278 34.76 65.16 -71.72
CA ASN A 278 36.22 65.30 -71.88
C ASN A 278 36.94 65.95 -70.67
N GLY A 279 37.35 65.16 -69.68
CA GLY A 279 37.81 65.72 -68.40
C GLY A 279 38.98 65.05 -67.69
N LEU A 280 39.62 64.00 -68.24
CA LEU A 280 40.75 63.31 -67.58
C LEU A 280 41.93 63.03 -68.52
N SER A 281 42.23 63.92 -69.47
CA SER A 281 43.42 63.79 -70.32
C SER A 281 44.63 64.64 -69.89
N ASN A 282 44.58 65.34 -68.76
CA ASN A 282 45.64 66.29 -68.35
C ASN A 282 46.04 66.26 -66.86
N ALA A 283 45.76 65.20 -66.11
CA ALA A 283 46.22 65.10 -64.72
C ALA A 283 47.62 64.49 -64.65
N LYS A 284 48.53 65.14 -63.92
CA LYS A 284 49.89 64.65 -63.67
C LYS A 284 49.88 63.52 -62.64
N PRO A 285 50.79 62.53 -62.74
CA PRO A 285 50.78 61.32 -61.91
C PRO A 285 50.91 61.58 -60.40
N GLU A 286 51.45 62.73 -59.98
CA GLU A 286 51.59 63.07 -58.55
C GLU A 286 50.25 63.37 -57.85
N GLU A 287 49.18 63.75 -58.56
CA GLU A 287 47.87 64.04 -57.96
C GLU A 287 47.02 62.77 -57.74
N VAL A 288 47.34 61.66 -58.39
CA VAL A 288 46.62 60.38 -58.23
C VAL A 288 47.09 59.65 -56.96
N GLU A 289 48.33 59.87 -56.53
CA GLU A 289 48.92 59.24 -55.35
C GLU A 289 48.31 59.79 -54.04
N GLY A 290 47.97 61.08 -54.00
CA GLY A 290 47.24 61.70 -52.89
C GLY A 290 45.79 61.19 -52.74
N PHE A 291 45.16 60.74 -53.82
CA PHE A 291 43.79 60.22 -53.81
C PHE A 291 43.72 58.77 -53.31
N LEU A 292 44.73 57.96 -53.58
CA LEU A 292 44.81 56.57 -53.11
C LEU A 292 45.23 56.46 -51.62
N ALA A 293 46.02 57.40 -51.11
CA ALA A 293 46.41 57.44 -49.70
C ALA A 293 45.22 57.64 -48.74
N GLY A 294 44.13 58.25 -49.21
CA GLY A 294 42.90 58.44 -48.43
C GLY A 294 42.00 57.20 -48.30
N PHE A 295 42.26 56.13 -49.07
CA PHE A 295 41.46 54.89 -49.02
C PHE A 295 41.99 53.85 -48.02
N ASN A 296 43.22 53.98 -47.52
CA ASN A 296 43.85 52.98 -46.65
C ASN A 296 43.68 53.26 -45.13
N THR A 297 42.80 54.18 -44.75
CA THR A 297 42.40 54.41 -43.36
C THR A 297 40.88 54.40 -43.21
N ARG A 298 40.26 53.23 -43.44
CA ARG A 298 39.03 52.84 -42.75
C ARG A 298 38.72 51.36 -42.85
#